data_AF-A0A972N3Y2-F1
#
_entry.id   AF-A0A972N3Y2-F1
#
_cell.length_a   1.000
_cell.length_b   1.000
_cell.length_c   1.000
_cell.angle_alpha   90.00
_cell.angle_beta   90.00
_cell.angle_gamma   90.00
#
_symmetry.space_group_name_H-M   'P 1'
#
loop_
_entity.id
_entity.type
_entity.pdbx_description
1 polymer ?
#
loop_
_entity_poly.entity_id
_entity_poly.type
_entity_poly.pdbx_seq_one_letter_code
_entity_poly.pdbx_strand_id
1 'polypeptide(L)'
;MTTSKLPLYSLQFTYQSNDYEKNLNKLKELINQTPEHSLVTAPELCLTHFSFDFMQKAADFGKEALKEILPLSQNRIIAFSLTEKIGDKFYNNA
;
A
#
# COMPACT_ATOMS: atom_id res chain seq x y z
N MET A 1 5.77 17.63 26.45
CA MET A 1 5.33 16.67 25.41
C MET A 1 6.21 16.91 24.19
N THR A 2 7.09 15.98 23.83
CA THR A 2 7.94 16.10 22.63
C THR A 2 7.26 15.38 21.47
N THR A 3 6.82 16.13 20.47
CA THR A 3 6.30 15.57 19.22
C THR A 3 7.45 15.22 18.28
N SER A 4 7.27 14.18 17.47
CA SER A 4 8.23 13.84 16.41
C SER A 4 8.32 14.99 15.39
N LYS A 5 9.52 15.20 14.82
CA LYS A 5 9.73 16.12 13.68
C LYS A 5 9.50 15.45 12.33
N LEU A 6 9.19 14.15 12.31
CA LEU A 6 8.96 13.39 11.08
C LEU A 6 7.64 13.85 10.41
N PRO A 7 7.67 14.38 9.19
CA PRO A 7 6.47 14.79 8.49
C PRO A 7 5.63 13.57 8.08
N LEU A 8 4.31 13.71 8.25
CA LEU A 8 3.32 12.71 7.87
C LEU A 8 2.60 13.15 6.59
N TYR A 9 2.51 12.24 5.62
CA TYR A 9 1.78 12.41 4.36
C TYR A 9 0.72 11.33 4.27
N SER A 10 -0.56 11.73 4.28
CA SER A 10 -1.67 10.82 4.02
C SER A 10 -2.06 10.91 2.55
N LEU A 11 -1.87 9.83 1.82
CA LEU A 11 -2.24 9.74 0.41
C LEU A 11 -3.75 9.56 0.27
N GLN A 12 -4.32 10.19 -0.75
CA GLN A 12 -5.71 10.00 -1.15
C GLN A 12 -5.80 9.93 -2.67
N PHE A 13 -6.35 8.84 -3.19
CA PHE A 13 -6.53 8.63 -4.62
C PHE A 13 -7.70 7.70 -4.90
N THR A 14 -8.30 7.85 -6.08
CA THR A 14 -9.43 7.03 -6.51
C THR A 14 -8.96 5.65 -6.94
N TYR A 15 -9.51 4.61 -6.31
CA TYR A 15 -9.33 3.22 -6.71
C TYR A 15 -9.83 3.01 -8.15
N GLN A 16 -9.04 2.32 -8.96
CA GLN A 16 -9.37 1.92 -10.32
C GLN A 16 -9.91 0.48 -10.29
N SER A 17 -11.23 0.36 -10.45
CA SER A 17 -11.89 -0.95 -10.50
C SER A 17 -11.35 -1.81 -11.64
N ASN A 18 -10.99 -3.05 -11.32
CA ASN A 18 -10.47 -4.09 -12.22
C ASN A 18 -9.01 -3.95 -12.68
N ASP A 19 -8.25 -2.98 -12.17
CA ASP A 19 -6.86 -2.76 -12.58
C ASP A 19 -5.93 -2.53 -11.38
N TYR A 20 -5.50 -3.64 -10.77
CA TYR A 20 -4.58 -3.61 -9.62
C TYR A 20 -3.25 -2.95 -9.96
N GLU A 21 -2.78 -3.14 -11.19
CA GLU A 21 -1.51 -2.62 -11.67
C GLU A 21 -1.56 -1.09 -11.78
N LYS A 22 -2.67 -0.54 -12.28
CA LYS A 22 -2.88 0.90 -12.30
C LYS A 22 -2.93 1.50 -10.90
N ASN A 23 -3.49 0.79 -9.92
CA ASN A 23 -3.49 1.22 -8.52
C ASN A 23 -2.08 1.20 -7.92
N LEU A 24 -1.29 0.15 -8.20
CA LEU A 24 0.10 0.06 -7.77
C LEU A 24 0.95 1.20 -8.37
N ASN A 25 0.80 1.44 -9.66
CA ASN A 25 1.50 2.53 -10.33
C ASN A 25 1.10 3.90 -9.75
N LYS A 26 -0.19 4.11 -9.44
CA LYS A 26 -0.63 5.35 -8.79
C LYS A 26 -0.06 5.50 -7.38
N LEU A 27 -0.04 4.42 -6.59
CA LEU A 27 0.54 4.42 -5.25
C LEU A 27 2.04 4.76 -5.30
N LYS A 28 2.80 4.11 -6.18
CA LYS A 28 4.24 4.37 -6.38
C LYS A 28 4.50 5.80 -6.84
N GLU A 29 3.69 6.33 -7.77
CA GLU A 29 3.77 7.71 -8.24
C GLU A 29 3.64 8.69 -7.06
N LEU A 30 2.62 8.50 -6.21
CA LEU A 30 2.35 9.38 -5.06
C LEU A 30 3.40 9.23 -3.96
N ILE A 31 3.87 8.01 -3.66
CA ILE A 31 4.98 7.78 -2.73
C ILE A 31 6.23 8.56 -3.18
N ASN A 32 6.56 8.55 -4.46
CA ASN A 32 7.73 9.25 -4.99
C ASN A 32 7.59 10.79 -5.00
N GLN A 33 6.36 11.31 -4.86
CA GLN A 33 6.13 12.75 -4.67
C GLN A 33 6.31 13.18 -3.20
N THR A 34 6.42 12.24 -2.27
CA THR A 34 6.69 12.54 -0.87
C THR A 34 8.20 12.73 -0.63
N PRO A 35 8.61 13.68 0.23
CA PRO A 35 10.01 13.85 0.58
C PRO A 35 10.61 12.59 1.24
N GLU A 36 11.92 12.44 1.12
CA GLU A 36 12.67 11.53 1.99
C GLU A 36 12.53 11.94 3.46
N HIS A 37 12.81 11.00 4.36
CA HIS A 37 12.64 11.13 5.80
C HIS A 37 11.21 11.52 6.19
N SER A 38 10.22 10.84 5.63
CA SER A 38 8.80 11.03 5.90
C SER A 38 8.10 9.74 6.31
N LEU A 39 6.93 9.87 6.92
CA LEU A 39 5.95 8.81 7.10
C LEU A 39 4.84 9.00 6.06
N VAL A 40 4.60 7.97 5.25
CA VAL A 40 3.56 7.95 4.22
C VAL A 40 2.51 6.92 4.61
N THR A 41 1.24 7.32 4.65
CA THR A 41 0.11 6.42 4.86
C THR A 41 -0.76 6.39 3.61
N ALA A 42 -1.27 5.21 3.25
CA ALA A 42 -2.21 5.05 2.14
C ALA A 42 -3.56 4.49 2.61
N PRO A 43 -4.63 4.62 1.80
CA PRO A 43 -5.92 4.04 2.12
C PRO A 43 -5.85 2.51 2.30
N GLU A 44 -6.76 2.00 3.12
CA GLU A 44 -6.97 0.55 3.32
C GLU A 44 -7.20 -0.17 1.98
N LEU A 45 -6.49 -1.29 1.78
CA LEU A 45 -6.57 -2.16 0.61
C LEU A 45 -6.51 -1.39 -0.72
N CYS A 46 -5.72 -0.31 -0.79
CA CYS A 46 -5.73 0.61 -1.92
C CYS A 46 -5.30 -0.01 -3.27
N LEU A 47 -4.68 -1.19 -3.27
CA LEU A 47 -4.28 -1.91 -4.48
C LEU A 47 -5.40 -2.76 -5.08
N THR A 48 -6.12 -3.48 -4.23
CA THR A 48 -7.06 -4.54 -4.65
C THR A 48 -8.51 -4.26 -4.26
N HIS A 49 -8.72 -3.27 -3.39
CA HIS A 49 -9.97 -3.04 -2.69
C HIS A 49 -10.50 -4.32 -2.02
N PHE A 50 -11.78 -4.34 -1.67
CA PHE A 50 -12.49 -5.48 -1.09
C PHE A 50 -12.81 -6.57 -2.14
N SER A 51 -11.78 -7.12 -2.79
CA SER A 51 -11.92 -8.13 -3.85
C SER A 51 -12.28 -9.52 -3.31
N PHE A 52 -13.41 -9.63 -2.61
CA PHE A 52 -13.84 -10.85 -1.92
C PHE A 52 -14.05 -12.04 -2.88
N ASP A 53 -14.50 -11.78 -4.10
CA ASP A 53 -14.64 -12.82 -5.14
C ASP A 53 -13.28 -13.35 -5.64
N PHE A 54 -12.20 -12.60 -5.42
CA PHE A 54 -10.87 -12.89 -5.95
C PHE A 54 -9.77 -12.77 -4.87
N MET A 55 -10.05 -13.16 -3.63
CA MET A 55 -9.10 -13.00 -2.50
C MET A 55 -7.74 -13.64 -2.73
N GLN A 56 -7.69 -14.82 -3.38
CA GLN A 56 -6.41 -15.46 -3.71
C GLN A 56 -5.58 -14.59 -4.67
N LYS A 57 -6.21 -14.08 -5.74
CA LYS A 57 -5.57 -13.18 -6.69
C LYS A 57 -5.11 -11.89 -6.00
N ALA A 58 -5.93 -11.33 -5.12
CA ALA A 58 -5.58 -10.14 -4.35
C ALA A 58 -4.36 -10.39 -3.44
N ALA A 59 -4.29 -11.54 -2.76
CA ALA A 59 -3.17 -11.90 -1.91
C ALA A 59 -1.87 -12.14 -2.70
N ASP A 60 -1.95 -12.80 -3.86
CA ASP A 60 -0.79 -13.04 -4.71
C ASP A 60 -0.28 -11.73 -5.33
N PHE A 61 -1.19 -10.85 -5.76
CA PHE A 61 -0.83 -9.50 -6.23
C PHE A 61 -0.16 -8.67 -5.13
N GLY A 62 -0.68 -8.72 -3.89
CA GLY A 62 -0.09 -8.01 -2.76
C GLY A 62 1.38 -8.38 -2.51
N LYS A 63 1.74 -9.66 -2.68
CA LYS A 63 3.14 -10.12 -2.56
C LYS A 63 4.03 -9.54 -3.66
N GLU A 64 3.56 -9.47 -4.89
CA GLU A 64 4.31 -8.88 -6.00
C GLU A 64 4.47 -7.36 -5.81
N ALA A 65 3.38 -6.67 -5.47
CA ALA A 65 3.39 -5.24 -5.16
C ALA A 65 4.37 -4.90 -4.02
N LEU A 66 4.46 -5.73 -2.99
CA LEU A 66 5.39 -5.51 -1.87
C LEU A 66 6.86 -5.50 -2.34
N LYS A 67 7.24 -6.36 -3.30
CA LYS A 67 8.59 -6.38 -3.86
C LYS A 67 8.94 -5.07 -4.57
N GLU A 68 7.96 -4.43 -5.19
CA GLU A 68 8.13 -3.15 -5.89
C GLU A 68 8.10 -1.94 -4.96
N ILE A 69 7.34 -2.01 -3.86
CA ILE A 69 7.22 -0.92 -2.88
C ILE A 69 8.40 -0.91 -1.91
N LEU A 70 8.96 -2.07 -1.55
CA LEU A 70 10.05 -2.18 -0.57
C LEU A 70 11.28 -1.32 -0.92
N PRO A 71 11.77 -1.24 -2.18
CA PRO A 71 12.85 -0.32 -2.53
C PRO A 71 12.49 1.15 -2.30
N LEU A 72 11.22 1.54 -2.44
CA LEU A 72 10.77 2.92 -2.23
C LEU A 72 10.75 3.32 -0.75
N SER A 73 10.86 2.36 0.18
CA SER A 73 10.92 2.62 1.63
C SER A 73 12.34 2.83 2.16
N GLN A 74 13.37 2.83 1.31
CA GLN A 74 14.77 2.94 1.78
C GLN A 74 14.99 4.17 2.68
N ASN A 75 14.42 5.32 2.30
CA ASN A 75 14.58 6.59 3.02
C ASN A 75 13.25 7.13 3.57
N ARG A 76 12.20 6.31 3.68
CA ARG A 76 10.86 6.74 4.15
C ARG A 76 10.09 5.56 4.74
N ILE A 77 9.20 5.84 5.68
CA ILE A 77 8.29 4.85 6.23
C ILE A 77 7.02 4.84 5.38
N ILE A 78 6.56 3.67 4.95
CA ILE A 78 5.36 3.50 4.14
C ILE A 78 4.44 2.53 4.88
N ALA A 79 3.24 2.98 5.22
CA ALA A 79 2.20 2.18 5.86
C ALA A 79 0.96 2.10 4.96
N PHE A 80 0.57 0.89 4.61
CA PHE A 80 -0.59 0.61 3.77
C PHE A 80 -1.01 -0.84 4.00
N SER A 81 -2.27 -1.17 3.70
CA SER A 81 -2.75 -2.53 3.92
C SER A 81 -2.89 -3.35 2.64
N LEU A 82 -2.74 -4.66 2.78
CA LEU A 82 -2.83 -5.68 1.75
C LEU A 82 -3.76 -6.79 2.18
N THR A 83 -4.36 -7.48 1.20
CA THR A 83 -4.93 -8.80 1.47
C THR A 83 -3.77 -9.77 1.63
N GLU A 84 -3.66 -10.43 2.78
CA GLU A 84 -2.65 -11.45 3.03
C GLU A 84 -3.31 -12.79 3.29
N LYS A 85 -2.75 -13.86 2.71
CA LYS A 85 -3.19 -15.23 2.98
C LYS A 85 -2.24 -15.90 3.97
N ILE A 86 -2.76 -16.31 5.13
CA ILE A 86 -2.03 -17.07 6.15
C ILE A 86 -2.79 -18.37 6.40
N GLY A 87 -2.20 -19.49 5.97
CA GLY A 87 -2.90 -20.78 5.90
C GLY A 87 -4.09 -20.69 4.96
N ASP A 88 -5.28 -21.07 5.44
CA ASP A 88 -6.53 -21.03 4.67
C ASP A 88 -7.36 -19.76 4.89
N LYS A 89 -6.81 -18.77 5.59
CA LYS A 89 -7.51 -17.53 5.95
C LYS A 89 -6.90 -16.32 5.24
N PHE A 90 -7.76 -15.34 4.95
CA PHE A 90 -7.39 -14.05 4.40
C PHE A 90 -7.53 -12.96 5.46
N TYR A 91 -6.55 -12.06 5.50
CA TYR A 91 -6.47 -10.97 6.44
C TYR A 91 -6.28 -9.65 5.70
N ASN A 92 -6.84 -8.59 6.25
CA ASN A 92 -6.45 -7.23 5.90
C ASN A 92 -5.30 -6.85 6.83
N ASN A 93 -4.08 -6.87 6.31
CA ASN A 93 -2.86 -6.68 7.10
C ASN A 93 -2.12 -5.41 6.68
N ALA A 94 -1.60 -4.64 7.65
CA ALA A 94 -0.96 -3.35 7.46
C ALA A 94 0.40 -3.28 8.17
#